data_AF-A0A537TGU8-F1
#
_entry.id   AF-A0A537TGU8-F1
#
_cell.length_a   1.000
_cell.length_b   1.000
_cell.length_c   1.000
_cell.angle_alpha   90.00
_cell.angle_beta   90.00
_cell.angle_gamma   90.00
#
_symmetry.space_group_name_H-M   'P 1'
#
loop_
_entity.id
_entity.type
_entity.pdbx_description
1 polymer ?
#
loop_
_entity_poly.entity_id
_entity_poly.type
_entity_poly.pdbx_seq_one_letter_code
_entity_poly.pdbx_strand_id
1 'polypeptide(L)'
;MVTRLGMVVLILLAASSACAESLTPDAARRFVAGKLFAFNCFDGSRGAGRIYGDGSLIGTIQFRGAGRARTVSLPAGTLRVRGEAVCASLQGMPFEPCFHIEKTDDRSFRGSWMGFAYCDFTRPEAQAAG
;
A
#
# COMPACT_ATOMS: atom_id res chain seq x y z
N MET A 1 -12.70 28.20 -50.30
CA MET A 1 -12.15 28.64 -48.99
C MET A 1 -13.32 29.14 -48.18
N VAL A 2 -13.68 28.68 -46.99
CA VAL A 2 -13.05 27.80 -45.99
C VAL A 2 -14.20 27.07 -45.30
N THR A 3 -14.16 25.74 -45.34
CA THR A 3 -15.02 24.86 -44.56
C THR A 3 -14.26 24.51 -43.29
N ARG A 4 -14.95 24.54 -42.14
CA ARG A 4 -14.92 23.54 -41.02
C ARG A 4 -15.29 24.24 -39.71
N LEU A 5 -16.58 24.19 -39.42
CA LEU A 5 -17.11 24.34 -38.06
C LEU A 5 -16.47 23.29 -37.14
N GLY A 6 -16.08 23.76 -35.96
CA GLY A 6 -16.46 23.16 -34.68
C GLY A 6 -15.95 21.75 -34.36
N MET A 7 -14.89 21.68 -33.55
CA MET A 7 -14.85 20.75 -32.42
C MET A 7 -13.81 21.22 -31.40
N VAL A 8 -14.26 22.00 -30.41
CA VAL A 8 -13.51 22.16 -29.16
C VAL A 8 -13.86 20.93 -28.33
N VAL A 9 -13.03 19.88 -28.42
CA VAL A 9 -13.14 18.71 -27.55
C VAL A 9 -12.62 19.14 -26.17
N LEU A 10 -13.55 19.54 -25.31
CA LEU A 10 -13.31 19.75 -23.89
C LEU A 10 -13.11 18.37 -23.25
N ILE A 11 -11.87 17.89 -23.19
CA ILE A 11 -11.53 16.67 -22.44
C ILE A 11 -11.70 17.03 -20.95
N LEU A 12 -12.87 16.75 -20.39
CA LEU A 12 -13.02 16.61 -18.94
C LEU A 12 -12.16 15.41 -18.54
N LEU A 13 -10.94 15.67 -18.06
CA LEU A 13 -10.28 14.72 -17.18
C LEU A 13 -11.17 14.62 -15.95
N ALA A 14 -11.89 13.51 -15.82
CA ALA A 14 -12.48 13.10 -14.56
C ALA A 14 -11.32 12.87 -13.59
N ALA A 15 -10.87 13.95 -12.94
CA ALA A 15 -10.14 13.84 -11.70
C ALA A 15 -11.15 13.32 -10.68
N SER A 16 -11.33 12.00 -10.66
CA SER A 16 -11.87 11.33 -9.49
C SER A 16 -10.91 11.67 -8.36
N SER A 17 -11.26 12.69 -7.57
CA SER A 17 -10.70 12.82 -6.24
C SER A 17 -11.12 11.56 -5.54
N ALA A 18 -10.21 10.58 -5.48
CA ALA A 18 -10.45 9.36 -4.74
C ALA A 18 -10.54 9.81 -3.28
N CYS A 19 -11.76 9.81 -2.75
CA CYS A 19 -11.98 10.05 -1.34
C CYS A 19 -11.18 8.98 -0.61
N ALA A 20 -10.18 9.42 0.14
CA ALA A 20 -9.40 8.52 0.97
C ALA A 20 -10.35 7.99 2.05
N GLU A 21 -10.68 6.71 1.96
CA GLU A 21 -11.64 6.06 2.84
C GLU A 21 -10.87 5.42 4.00
N SER A 22 -11.11 5.90 5.21
CA SER A 22 -10.62 5.22 6.41
C SER A 22 -11.36 3.89 6.56
N LEU A 23 -10.61 2.79 6.51
CA LEU A 23 -11.19 1.46 6.67
C LEU A 23 -11.29 1.12 8.15
N THR A 24 -12.36 0.42 8.51
CA THR A 24 -12.38 -0.28 9.80
C THR A 24 -11.22 -1.30 9.84
N PRO A 25 -10.71 -1.65 11.02
CA PRO A 25 -9.50 -2.49 11.15
C PRO A 25 -9.66 -3.87 10.53
N ASP A 26 -10.86 -4.42 10.68
CA ASP A 26 -11.31 -5.66 10.06
C ASP A 26 -11.36 -5.56 8.53
N ALA A 27 -11.87 -4.44 8.00
CA ALA A 27 -11.90 -4.19 6.56
C ALA A 27 -10.49 -3.96 6.02
N ALA A 28 -9.63 -3.22 6.73
CA ALA A 28 -8.24 -3.00 6.39
C ALA A 28 -7.46 -4.31 6.31
N ARG A 29 -7.60 -5.21 7.30
CA ARG A 29 -6.97 -6.53 7.27
C ARG A 29 -7.41 -7.34 6.05
N ARG A 30 -8.72 -7.41 5.78
CA ARG A 30 -9.25 -8.09 4.58
C ARG A 30 -8.79 -7.42 3.29
N PHE A 31 -8.61 -6.10 3.31
CA PHE A 31 -8.14 -5.33 2.17
C PHE A 31 -6.66 -5.60 1.85
N VAL A 32 -5.79 -5.85 2.83
CA VAL A 32 -4.36 -6.10 2.58
C VAL A 32 -4.01 -7.58 2.49
N ALA A 33 -4.75 -8.46 3.17
CA ALA A 33 -4.45 -9.89 3.23
C ALA A 33 -4.59 -10.58 1.86
N GLY A 34 -3.70 -11.52 1.59
CA GLY A 34 -3.67 -12.33 0.36
C GLY A 34 -3.10 -11.61 -0.87
N LYS A 35 -2.65 -10.35 -0.74
CA LYS A 35 -2.27 -9.50 -1.87
C LYS A 35 -0.78 -9.18 -1.87
N LEU A 36 -0.28 -8.83 -3.04
CA LEU A 36 1.06 -8.31 -3.29
C LEU A 36 0.97 -6.81 -3.48
N PHE A 37 1.82 -6.06 -2.79
CA PHE A 37 1.92 -4.62 -2.93
C PHE A 37 3.37 -4.21 -3.17
N ALA A 38 3.58 -3.29 -4.10
CA ALA A 38 4.77 -2.45 -4.12
C ALA A 38 4.55 -1.28 -3.14
N PHE A 39 5.60 -0.82 -2.48
CA PHE A 39 5.51 0.28 -1.53
C PHE A 39 6.64 1.29 -1.68
N ASN A 40 6.33 2.55 -1.37
CA ASN A 40 7.29 3.64 -1.23
C ASN A 40 6.97 4.42 0.04
N CYS A 41 7.98 4.64 0.88
CA CYS A 41 7.87 5.30 2.17
C CYS A 41 8.44 6.71 2.12
N PHE A 42 7.96 7.58 3.01
CA PHE A 42 8.39 8.98 3.11
C PHE A 42 9.91 9.14 3.30
N ASP A 43 10.57 8.20 3.99
CA ASP A 43 12.02 8.20 4.22
C ASP A 43 12.84 7.76 2.98
N GLY A 44 12.16 7.47 1.87
CA GLY A 44 12.72 6.95 0.63
C GLY A 44 12.81 5.43 0.56
N SER A 45 12.45 4.70 1.63
CA SER A 45 12.46 3.24 1.61
C SER A 45 11.42 2.70 0.63
N ARG A 46 11.77 1.66 -0.13
CA ARG A 46 10.88 1.10 -1.17
C ARG A 46 11.04 -0.39 -1.33
N GLY A 47 10.04 -1.05 -1.89
CA GLY A 47 10.10 -2.48 -2.11
C GLY A 47 8.78 -3.08 -2.56
N ALA A 48 8.65 -4.39 -2.41
CA ALA A 48 7.39 -5.09 -2.65
C ALA A 48 7.26 -6.30 -1.74
N GLY A 49 6.05 -6.64 -1.33
CA GLY A 49 5.80 -7.77 -0.44
C GLY A 49 4.40 -8.34 -0.59
N ARG A 50 4.32 -9.67 -0.45
CA ARG A 50 3.06 -10.40 -0.38
C ARG A 50 2.68 -10.59 1.08
N ILE A 51 1.47 -10.18 1.42
CA ILE A 51 0.85 -10.43 2.72
C ILE A 51 -0.04 -11.65 2.59
N TYR A 52 0.14 -12.64 3.44
CA TYR A 52 -0.67 -13.86 3.46
C TYR A 52 -1.84 -13.74 4.45
N GLY A 53 -2.84 -14.62 4.30
CA GLY A 53 -4.07 -14.56 5.11
C GLY A 53 -3.85 -14.80 6.62
N ASP A 54 -2.80 -15.53 6.96
CA ASP A 54 -2.36 -15.79 8.34
C ASP A 54 -1.55 -14.62 8.95
N GLY A 55 -1.34 -13.54 8.21
CA GLY A 55 -0.58 -12.38 8.65
C GLY A 55 0.94 -12.52 8.52
N SER A 56 1.44 -13.61 7.91
CA SER A 56 2.82 -13.67 7.45
C SER A 56 3.05 -12.77 6.24
N LEU A 57 4.31 -12.41 5.98
CA LEU A 57 4.67 -11.76 4.72
C LEU A 57 6.04 -12.20 4.22
N ILE A 58 6.21 -12.18 2.90
CA ILE A 58 7.52 -12.24 2.26
C ILE A 58 7.66 -11.07 1.27
N GLY A 59 8.83 -10.45 1.24
CA GLY A 59 9.06 -9.32 0.36
C GLY A 59 10.51 -8.89 0.29
N THR A 60 10.72 -7.76 -0.38
CA THR A 60 12.00 -7.08 -0.47
C THR A 60 11.85 -5.64 0.02
N ILE A 61 12.91 -5.11 0.62
CA ILE A 61 13.01 -3.71 1.03
C ILE A 61 14.38 -3.16 0.69
N GLN A 62 14.42 -1.97 0.12
CA GLN A 62 15.60 -1.15 -0.05
C GLN A 62 15.45 0.07 0.83
N PHE A 63 16.27 0.15 1.87
CA PHE A 63 16.21 1.23 2.86
C PHE A 63 16.67 2.56 2.24
N ARG A 64 15.87 3.61 2.42
CA ARG A 64 16.14 4.98 1.95
C ARG A 64 16.49 5.07 0.46
N GLY A 65 16.00 4.12 -0.34
CA GLY A 65 16.19 4.06 -1.79
C GLY A 65 17.64 3.78 -2.23
N ALA A 66 18.55 3.53 -1.30
CA ALA A 66 19.98 3.36 -1.54
C ALA A 66 20.44 1.94 -1.20
N GLY A 67 21.53 1.50 -1.85
CA GLY A 67 22.14 0.19 -1.58
C GLY A 67 21.35 -1.00 -2.12
N ARG A 68 21.65 -2.20 -1.63
CA ARG A 68 21.05 -3.44 -2.14
C ARG A 68 19.71 -3.73 -1.45
N ALA A 69 18.70 -4.09 -2.24
CA ALA A 69 17.45 -4.63 -1.71
C ALA A 69 17.71 -5.87 -0.84
N ARG A 70 16.98 -5.98 0.26
CA ARG A 70 17.05 -7.07 1.23
C ARG A 70 15.74 -7.84 1.22
N THR A 71 15.82 -9.16 1.15
CA THR A 71 14.66 -10.01 1.32
C THR A 71 14.30 -10.09 2.80
N VAL A 72 13.02 -9.96 3.11
CA VAL A 72 12.45 -10.07 4.45
C VAL A 72 11.36 -11.12 4.41
N SER A 73 11.35 -12.01 5.39
CA SER A 73 10.29 -12.98 5.62
C SER A 73 9.87 -12.88 7.07
N LEU A 74 8.57 -12.64 7.30
CA LEU A 74 7.99 -12.58 8.63
C LEU A 74 7.03 -13.75 8.81
N PRO A 75 7.06 -14.42 9.98
CA PRO A 75 6.27 -15.62 10.22
C PRO A 75 4.77 -15.32 10.35
N ALA A 76 3.99 -16.40 10.41
CA ALA A 76 2.54 -16.32 10.65
C ALA A 76 2.22 -15.54 11.92
N GLY A 77 1.14 -14.75 11.87
CA GLY A 77 0.70 -13.94 12.99
C GLY A 77 1.58 -12.72 13.26
N THR A 78 2.47 -12.31 12.35
CA THR A 78 3.13 -11.00 12.46
C THR A 78 2.10 -9.88 12.34
N LEU A 79 1.32 -9.82 11.26
CA LEU A 79 0.29 -8.79 11.10
C LEU A 79 -1.00 -9.17 11.82
N ARG A 80 -1.41 -8.34 12.78
CA ARG A 80 -2.59 -8.53 13.63
C ARG A 80 -3.41 -7.25 13.69
N VAL A 81 -4.73 -7.39 13.77
CA VAL A 81 -5.62 -6.27 14.05
C VAL A 81 -5.66 -6.03 15.56
N ARG A 82 -5.47 -4.78 15.99
CA ARG A 82 -5.65 -4.36 17.38
C ARG A 82 -6.29 -2.98 17.45
N GLY A 83 -7.46 -2.91 18.08
CA GLY A 83 -8.25 -1.67 18.11
C GLY A 83 -8.43 -1.17 16.68
N GLU A 84 -8.12 0.12 16.45
CA GLU A 84 -8.27 0.81 15.17
C GLU A 84 -7.09 0.67 14.17
N ALA A 85 -6.14 -0.23 14.44
CA ALA A 85 -4.88 -0.33 13.69
C ALA A 85 -4.48 -1.77 13.34
N VAL A 86 -3.59 -1.90 12.35
CA VAL A 86 -2.90 -3.16 12.01
C VAL A 86 -1.50 -3.12 12.61
N CYS A 87 -1.24 -3.94 13.62
CA CYS A 87 0.04 -4.01 14.31
C CYS A 87 0.90 -5.17 13.81
N ALA A 88 2.22 -4.95 13.73
CA ALA A 88 3.18 -5.97 13.36
C ALA A 88 3.95 -6.47 14.59
N SER A 89 3.81 -7.75 14.91
CA SER A 89 4.64 -8.44 15.90
C SER A 89 5.92 -8.93 15.22
N LEU A 90 7.03 -8.25 15.52
CA LEU A 90 8.34 -8.53 14.98
C LEU A 90 9.25 -9.14 16.06
N GLN A 91 9.87 -10.27 15.74
CA GLN A 91 10.77 -10.95 16.68
C GLN A 91 11.97 -10.05 16.99
N GLY A 92 12.25 -9.87 18.28
CA GLY A 92 13.36 -9.04 18.75
C GLY A 92 13.05 -7.54 18.89
N MET A 93 11.81 -7.10 18.64
CA MET A 93 11.37 -5.74 18.99
C MET A 93 10.55 -5.71 20.28
N PRO A 94 10.81 -4.75 21.18
CA PRO A 94 10.09 -4.64 22.45
C PRO A 94 8.71 -3.97 22.28
N PHE A 95 8.38 -3.48 21.10
CA PHE A 95 7.09 -2.88 20.77
C PHE A 95 6.57 -3.38 19.42
N GLU A 96 5.25 -3.35 19.26
CA GLU A 96 4.58 -3.69 18.01
C GLU A 96 4.22 -2.39 17.28
N PRO A 97 4.86 -2.05 16.15
CA PRO A 97 4.44 -0.90 15.35
C PRO A 97 3.03 -1.13 14.81
N CYS A 98 2.14 -0.16 15.04
CA CYS A 98 0.75 -0.19 14.62
C CYS A 98 0.49 0.83 13.51
N PHE A 99 -0.03 0.36 12.39
CA PHE A 99 -0.27 1.14 11.20
C PHE A 99 -1.77 1.42 11.05
N HIS A 100 -2.11 2.68 10.79
CA HIS A 100 -3.45 3.05 10.31
C HIS A 100 -3.49 2.90 8.79
N ILE A 101 -4.57 2.32 8.28
CA ILE A 101 -4.72 1.99 6.86
C ILE A 101 -5.81 2.86 6.26
N GLU A 102 -5.41 3.75 5.38
CA GLU A 102 -6.29 4.65 4.65
C GLU A 102 -6.34 4.19 3.19
N LYS A 103 -7.51 3.71 2.75
CA LYS A 103 -7.69 3.24 1.37
C LYS A 103 -7.74 4.46 0.46
N THR A 104 -6.78 4.55 -0.45
CA THR A 104 -6.70 5.65 -1.43
C THR A 104 -7.35 5.25 -2.76
N ASP A 105 -7.39 3.95 -3.07
CA ASP A 105 -8.06 3.38 -4.24
C ASP A 105 -8.41 1.90 -3.95
N ASP A 106 -9.14 1.23 -4.83
CA ASP A 106 -9.30 -0.23 -4.81
C ASP A 106 -7.96 -0.98 -4.93
N ARG A 107 -6.93 -0.34 -5.49
CA ARG A 107 -5.60 -0.94 -5.68
C ARG A 107 -4.52 -0.36 -4.79
N SER A 108 -4.78 0.71 -4.06
CA SER A 108 -3.78 1.37 -3.24
C SER A 108 -4.29 1.78 -1.87
N PHE A 109 -3.37 1.90 -0.93
CA PHE A 109 -3.64 2.44 0.39
C PHE A 109 -2.39 3.12 0.95
N ARG A 110 -2.60 4.01 1.89
CA ARG A 110 -1.55 4.59 2.71
C ARG A 110 -1.55 3.90 4.06
N GLY A 111 -0.38 3.37 4.44
CA GLY A 111 -0.13 2.88 5.79
C GLY A 111 0.66 3.93 6.58
N SER A 112 0.07 4.49 7.64
CA SER A 112 0.72 5.51 8.47
C SER A 112 1.03 4.98 9.87
N TRP A 113 2.20 5.33 10.39
CA TRP A 113 2.69 5.03 11.73
C TRP A 113 3.01 6.33 12.45
N MET A 114 2.45 6.50 13.65
CA MET A 114 2.64 7.70 14.49
C MET A 114 2.25 9.04 13.82
N GLY A 115 1.46 9.02 12.75
CA GLY A 115 0.91 10.21 12.08
C GLY A 115 1.87 10.97 11.16
N PHE A 116 3.17 10.67 11.15
CA PHE A 116 4.15 11.34 10.26
C PHE A 116 4.90 10.36 9.35
N ALA A 117 5.15 9.13 9.81
CA ALA A 117 5.78 8.12 8.98
C ALA A 117 4.70 7.42 8.17
N TYR A 118 4.83 7.39 6.85
CA TYR A 118 3.89 6.70 6.00
C TYR A 118 4.58 5.99 4.85
N CYS A 119 3.89 4.97 4.33
CA CYS A 119 4.21 4.35 3.07
C CYS A 119 2.95 4.25 2.22
N ASP A 120 3.07 4.56 0.94
CA ASP A 120 2.05 4.33 -0.06
C ASP A 120 2.25 2.95 -0.68
N PHE A 121 1.19 2.15 -0.69
CA PHE A 121 1.17 0.80 -1.19
C PHE A 121 0.27 0.72 -2.41
N THR A 122 0.76 0.08 -3.47
CA THR A 122 0.01 -0.09 -4.72
C THR A 122 0.12 -1.53 -5.19
N ARG A 123 -1.00 -2.14 -5.57
CA ARG A 123 -0.99 -3.47 -6.21
C ARG A 123 -0.36 -3.36 -7.59
N PRO A 124 0.77 -4.04 -7.86
CA PRO A 124 1.31 -4.15 -9.20
C PRO A 124 0.21 -4.65 -10.14
N GLU A 125 0.15 -4.12 -11.35
CA GLU A 125 -0.68 -4.74 -12.38
C GLU A 125 -0.23 -6.19 -12.53
N ALA A 126 -1.18 -7.12 -12.54
CA ALA A 126 -0.89 -8.45 -13.01
C ALA A 126 -0.64 -8.27 -14.50
N GLN A 127 0.62 -8.17 -14.90
CA GLN A 127 0.97 -8.28 -16.31
C GLN A 127 0.42 -9.63 -16.76
N ALA A 128 -0.64 -9.60 -17.56
CA ALA A 128 -1.18 -10.76 -18.21
C ALA A 128 -0.02 -11.36 -19.01
N ALA A 129 0.52 -12.49 -18.52
CA ALA A 129 1.39 -13.31 -19.33
C ALA A 129 0.52 -13.81 -20.49
N GLY A 130 0.73 -13.21 -21.67
CA GLY A 130 0.19 -13.69 -22.93
C GLY A 130 0.83 -15.02 -23.33
#